data_AF-A0A958HSA3-F1
#
_entry.id   AF-A0A958HSA3-F1
#
_cell.length_a   1.000
_cell.length_b   1.000
_cell.length_c   1.000
_cell.angle_alpha   90.00
_cell.angle_beta   90.00
_cell.angle_gamma   90.00
#
_symmetry.space_group_name_H-M   'P 1'
#
loop_
_entity.id
_entity.type
_entity.pdbx_description
1 polymer ?
#
loop_
_entity_poly.entity_id
_entity_poly.type
_entity_poly.pdbx_seq_one_letter_code
_entity_poly.pdbx_strand_id
1 'polypeptide(L)'
;SGEAALASLPDHIETMLSPAASWWLRGTLPFVRSLLSRSLGVSDADALAATLLLRSGRVQATRTHLDLYLPLDAASLAVRLSGLDLNPGWMPALGRIVQFHFV
;
A
#
# COMPACT_ATOMS: atom_id res chain seq x y z
N SER A 1 -22.14 4.49 -9.23
CA SER A 1 -22.13 5.55 -8.20
C SER A 1 -21.03 5.39 -7.14
N GLY A 2 -19.86 4.82 -7.46
CA GLY A 2 -18.78 4.54 -6.50
C GLY A 2 -17.60 5.53 -6.50
N GLU A 3 -17.65 6.55 -7.35
CA GLU A 3 -16.53 7.48 -7.57
C GLU A 3 -16.37 8.50 -6.42
N ALA A 4 -17.48 8.88 -5.78
CA ALA A 4 -17.49 9.84 -4.67
C ALA A 4 -16.90 9.29 -3.36
N ALA A 5 -17.06 7.99 -3.08
CA ALA A 5 -16.54 7.34 -1.86
C ALA A 5 -15.02 7.11 -1.92
N LEU A 6 -14.45 7.04 -3.13
CA LEU A 6 -13.01 6.84 -3.34
C LEU A 6 -12.21 8.13 -3.11
N ALA A 7 -12.86 9.29 -3.08
CA ALA A 7 -12.21 10.59 -2.86
C ALA A 7 -12.16 11.01 -1.38
N SER A 8 -12.92 10.37 -0.47
CA SER A 8 -12.88 10.71 0.96
C SER A 8 -11.78 9.94 1.67
N LEU A 9 -10.87 10.65 2.34
CA LEU A 9 -9.94 10.04 3.29
C LEU A 9 -10.72 9.76 4.59
N PRO A 10 -10.46 8.66 5.30
CA PRO A 10 -11.05 8.47 6.62
C PRO A 10 -10.69 9.61 7.58
N ASP A 11 -11.63 10.06 8.42
CA ASP A 11 -11.45 11.22 9.31
C ASP A 11 -10.18 11.13 10.19
N HIS A 12 -9.82 9.93 10.65
CA HIS A 12 -8.62 9.72 11.45
C HIS A 12 -7.33 9.94 10.66
N ILE A 13 -7.33 9.71 9.33
CA ILE A 13 -6.20 10.03 8.46
C ILE A 13 -6.18 11.53 8.19
N GLU A 14 -7.34 12.16 7.97
CA GLU A 14 -7.41 13.60 7.72
C GLU A 14 -6.89 14.43 8.90
N THR A 15 -7.15 13.99 10.14
CA THR A 15 -6.65 14.67 11.35
C THR A 15 -5.15 14.49 11.58
N MET A 16 -4.53 13.45 11.02
CA MET A 16 -3.08 13.20 11.11
C MET A 16 -2.26 13.95 10.04
N LEU A 17 -2.92 14.47 9.01
CA LEU A 17 -2.28 15.07 7.85
C LEU A 17 -2.48 16.58 7.82
N SER A 18 -1.49 17.29 7.28
CA SER A 18 -1.68 18.72 7.00
C SER A 18 -2.78 18.91 5.94
N PRO A 19 -3.49 20.05 5.92
CA PRO A 19 -4.51 20.32 4.89
C PRO A 19 -3.98 20.17 3.45
N ALA A 20 -2.72 20.56 3.22
CA ALA A 20 -2.06 20.42 1.91
C ALA A 20 -1.83 18.95 1.54
N ALA A 21 -1.39 18.11 2.48
CA ALA A 21 -1.21 16.67 2.25
C ALA A 21 -2.55 15.97 1.98
N SER A 22 -3.58 16.30 2.74
CA SER A 22 -4.94 15.77 2.53
C SER A 22 -5.49 16.16 1.16
N TRP A 23 -5.33 17.42 0.74
CA TRP A 23 -5.73 17.87 -0.60
C TRP A 23 -4.99 17.10 -1.71
N TRP A 24 -3.67 16.98 -1.61
CA TRP A 24 -2.86 16.26 -2.60
C TRP A 24 -3.25 14.78 -2.70
N LEU A 25 -3.46 14.11 -1.57
CA LEU A 25 -3.89 12.72 -1.54
C LEU A 25 -5.25 12.53 -2.19
N ARG A 26 -6.22 13.41 -1.91
CA ARG A 26 -7.55 13.34 -2.54
C ARG A 26 -7.49 13.40 -4.06
N GLY A 27 -6.60 14.22 -4.62
CA GLY A 27 -6.38 14.29 -6.07
C GLY A 27 -5.59 13.10 -6.64
N THR A 28 -4.61 12.58 -5.89
CA THR A 28 -3.65 11.59 -6.39
C THR A 28 -4.10 10.14 -6.21
N LEU A 29 -4.82 9.84 -5.13
CA LEU A 29 -5.24 8.47 -4.79
C LEU A 29 -6.05 7.76 -5.87
N PRO A 30 -6.99 8.40 -6.58
CA PRO A 30 -7.72 7.73 -7.66
C PRO A 30 -6.79 7.23 -8.77
N PHE A 31 -5.78 8.02 -9.15
CA PHE A 31 -4.80 7.63 -10.15
C PHE A 31 -3.91 6.48 -9.66
N VAL A 32 -3.41 6.56 -8.41
CA VAL A 32 -2.62 5.49 -7.80
C VAL A 32 -3.41 4.18 -7.75
N ARG A 33 -4.68 4.22 -7.31
CA ARG A 33 -5.57 3.05 -7.32
C ARG A 33 -5.75 2.49 -8.73
N SER A 34 -6.00 3.34 -9.72
CA SER A 34 -6.14 2.88 -11.11
C SER A 34 -4.87 2.21 -11.63
N LEU A 35 -3.69 2.77 -11.33
CA LEU A 35 -2.41 2.18 -11.69
C LEU A 35 -2.19 0.82 -11.03
N LEU A 36 -2.40 0.74 -9.71
CA LEU A 36 -2.25 -0.50 -8.96
C LEU A 36 -3.24 -1.58 -9.42
N SER A 37 -4.51 -1.20 -9.64
CA SER A 37 -5.54 -2.12 -10.16
C SER A 37 -5.12 -2.73 -11.49
N ARG A 38 -4.61 -1.92 -12.44
CA ARG A 38 -4.09 -2.42 -13.72
C ARG A 38 -2.85 -3.30 -13.54
N SER A 39 -1.91 -2.87 -12.69
CA SER A 39 -0.66 -3.62 -12.46
C SER A 39 -0.90 -4.97 -11.79
N LEU A 40 -2.00 -5.11 -11.04
CA LEU A 40 -2.33 -6.32 -10.30
C LEU A 40 -3.44 -7.14 -10.95
N GLY A 41 -4.04 -6.65 -12.06
CA GLY A 41 -5.13 -7.32 -12.75
C GLY A 41 -6.42 -7.41 -11.93
N VAL A 42 -6.69 -6.43 -11.06
CA VAL A 42 -7.89 -6.41 -10.20
C VAL A 42 -8.88 -5.32 -10.63
N SER A 43 -10.17 -5.61 -10.49
CA SER A 43 -11.27 -4.81 -11.06
C SER A 43 -11.80 -3.71 -10.15
N ASP A 44 -11.64 -3.84 -8.83
CA ASP A 44 -12.26 -2.94 -7.85
C ASP A 44 -11.38 -2.73 -6.61
N ALA A 45 -11.83 -1.84 -5.73
CA ALA A 45 -11.08 -1.43 -4.54
C ALA A 45 -10.98 -2.52 -3.48
N ASP A 46 -11.99 -3.38 -3.35
CA ASP A 46 -12.00 -4.46 -2.37
C ASP A 46 -11.03 -5.57 -2.78
N ALA A 47 -11.03 -5.94 -4.06
CA ALA A 47 -10.06 -6.86 -4.64
C ALA A 47 -8.63 -6.30 -4.55
N LEU A 48 -8.45 -4.99 -4.76
CA LEU A 48 -7.16 -4.32 -4.58
C LEU A 48 -6.68 -4.40 -3.13
N ALA A 49 -7.54 -4.06 -2.15
CA ALA A 49 -7.22 -4.14 -0.74
C ALA A 49 -6.93 -5.60 -0.31
N ALA A 50 -7.73 -6.55 -0.76
CA ALA A 50 -7.53 -7.97 -0.53
C ALA A 50 -6.26 -8.50 -1.17
N THR A 51 -5.79 -7.92 -2.27
CA THR A 51 -4.54 -8.35 -2.94
C THR A 51 -3.30 -7.79 -2.26
N LEU A 52 -3.36 -6.54 -1.77
CA LEU A 52 -2.18 -5.82 -1.25
C LEU A 52 -2.09 -5.71 0.26
N LEU A 53 -3.21 -5.45 0.95
CA LEU A 53 -3.20 -4.91 2.31
C LEU A 53 -3.74 -5.91 3.35
N LEU A 54 -4.69 -6.78 2.97
CA LEU A 54 -5.34 -7.70 3.90
C LEU A 54 -4.53 -8.98 4.07
N ARG A 55 -3.34 -8.87 4.69
CA ARG A 55 -2.49 -10.01 5.07
C ARG A 55 -2.25 -10.01 6.57
N SER A 56 -2.44 -11.17 7.18
CA SER A 56 -2.00 -11.42 8.55
C SER A 56 -0.48 -11.50 8.57
N GLY A 57 0.14 -10.73 9.46
CA GLY A 57 1.59 -10.67 9.57
C GLY A 57 2.04 -9.86 10.78
N ARG A 58 3.34 -9.66 10.89
CA ARG A 58 3.95 -8.80 11.92
C ARG A 58 4.73 -7.69 11.25
N VAL A 59 4.60 -6.48 11.78
CA VAL A 59 5.38 -5.33 11.38
C VAL A 59 6.34 -5.00 12.50
N GLN A 60 7.63 -4.95 12.19
CA GLN A 60 8.66 -4.45 13.10
C GLN A 60 9.22 -3.15 12.54
N ALA A 61 9.08 -2.07 13.31
CA ALA A 61 9.61 -0.76 12.95
C ALA A 61 10.82 -0.44 13.85
N THR A 62 11.95 -0.15 13.23
CA THR A 62 13.13 0.42 13.90
C THR A 62 13.42 1.79 13.32
N ARG A 63 14.38 2.52 13.91
CA ARG A 63 14.80 3.84 13.41
C ARG A 63 15.11 3.84 11.90
N THR A 64 15.67 2.75 11.37
CA THR A 64 16.11 2.66 9.98
C THR A 64 15.38 1.62 9.14
N HIS A 65 14.63 0.69 9.74
CA HIS A 65 13.97 -0.40 9.02
C HIS A 65 12.48 -0.48 9.31
N LEU A 66 11.75 -0.99 8.32
CA LEU A 66 10.39 -1.47 8.44
C LEU A 66 10.38 -2.91 7.89
N ASP A 67 10.36 -3.88 8.78
CA ASP A 67 10.34 -5.29 8.42
C ASP A 67 8.90 -5.82 8.49
N LEU A 68 8.42 -6.38 7.38
CA LEU A 68 7.14 -7.05 7.28
C LEU A 68 7.38 -8.56 7.24
N TYR A 69 6.94 -9.26 8.27
CA TYR A 69 6.97 -10.72 8.35
C TYR A 69 5.59 -11.27 7.99
N LEU A 70 5.54 -12.02 6.91
CA LEU A 70 4.34 -12.62 6.34
C LEU A 70 4.54 -14.14 6.27
N PRO A 71 3.48 -14.94 6.45
CA PRO A 71 3.59 -16.37 6.20
C PRO A 71 3.86 -16.62 4.70
N LEU A 72 4.55 -17.71 4.36
CA LEU A 72 4.89 -18.00 2.97
C LEU A 72 3.67 -18.06 2.03
N ASP A 73 2.52 -18.52 2.52
CA ASP A 73 1.26 -18.60 1.77
C ASP A 73 0.58 -17.24 1.54
N ALA A 74 1.03 -16.18 2.22
CA ALA A 74 0.57 -14.81 1.98
C ALA A 74 1.21 -14.17 0.74
N ALA A 75 2.23 -14.81 0.14
CA ALA A 75 2.89 -14.32 -1.07
C ALA A 75 1.91 -14.27 -2.25
N SER A 76 1.79 -13.09 -2.87
CA SER A 76 0.97 -12.90 -4.07
C SER A 76 1.86 -12.81 -5.30
N LEU A 77 1.61 -13.70 -6.28
CA LEU A 77 2.35 -13.70 -7.54
C LEU A 77 2.19 -12.36 -8.30
N ALA A 78 0.99 -11.77 -8.31
CA ALA A 78 0.75 -10.48 -8.96
C ALA A 78 1.55 -9.35 -8.29
N VAL A 79 1.66 -9.36 -6.96
CA VAL A 79 2.46 -8.39 -6.19
C VAL A 79 3.95 -8.57 -6.50
N ARG A 80 4.41 -9.83 -6.57
CA ARG A 80 5.81 -10.13 -6.89
C ARG A 80 6.21 -9.70 -8.30
N LEU A 81 5.36 -9.99 -9.29
CA LEU A 81 5.60 -9.64 -10.69
C LEU A 81 5.54 -8.11 -10.92
N SER A 82 4.73 -7.39 -10.15
CA SER A 82 4.68 -5.92 -10.19
C SER A 82 5.80 -5.24 -9.40
N GLY A 83 6.63 -6.02 -8.70
CA GLY A 83 7.75 -5.53 -7.90
C GLY A 83 7.35 -4.82 -6.60
N LEU A 84 6.08 -4.93 -6.19
CA LEU A 84 5.52 -4.24 -5.01
C LEU A 84 6.05 -4.76 -3.67
N ASP A 85 6.63 -5.95 -3.63
CA ASP A 85 7.24 -6.57 -2.44
C ASP A 85 8.74 -6.91 -2.62
N LEU A 86 9.45 -6.20 -3.50
CA LEU A 86 10.89 -6.38 -3.70
C LEU A 86 11.69 -5.92 -2.47
N ASN A 87 12.90 -6.48 -2.34
CA ASN A 87 13.84 -6.16 -1.26
C ASN A 87 15.11 -5.49 -1.81
N PRO A 88 15.47 -4.29 -1.33
CA PRO A 88 14.69 -3.43 -0.43
C PRO A 88 13.46 -2.79 -1.11
N GLY A 89 12.39 -2.63 -0.33
CA GLY A 89 11.08 -2.13 -0.77
C GLY A 89 10.89 -0.62 -0.62
N TRP A 90 9.85 -0.11 -1.29
CA TRP A 90 9.68 1.26 -1.78
C TRP A 90 10.48 2.38 -1.10
N MET A 91 11.57 2.77 -1.78
CA MET A 91 12.61 3.68 -1.29
C MET A 91 12.68 5.00 -2.10
N PRO A 92 12.14 6.12 -1.62
CA PRO A 92 12.42 7.43 -2.24
C PRO A 92 13.81 8.00 -1.87
N ALA A 93 14.84 7.13 -1.80
CA ALA A 93 16.13 7.31 -1.13
C ALA A 93 16.07 7.28 0.42
N LEU A 94 15.33 6.29 0.93
CA LEU A 94 15.60 5.58 2.19
C LEU A 94 15.47 6.28 3.53
N GLY A 95 14.39 7.02 3.74
CA GLY A 95 13.96 7.37 5.10
C GLY A 95 13.91 6.15 6.05
N ARG A 96 13.28 5.03 5.64
CA ARG A 96 13.44 3.70 6.27
C ARG A 96 13.57 2.65 5.17
N ILE A 97 14.37 1.62 5.40
CA ILE A 97 14.51 0.45 4.53
C ILE A 97 13.33 -0.47 4.78
N VAL A 98 12.50 -0.70 3.77
CA VAL A 98 11.40 -1.66 3.87
C VAL A 98 11.91 -3.04 3.46
N GLN A 99 11.62 -4.06 4.24
CA GLN A 99 11.94 -5.46 3.91
C GLN A 99 10.71 -6.34 4.07
N PHE A 100 10.53 -7.26 3.14
CA PHE A 100 9.50 -8.27 3.14
C PHE A 100 10.14 -9.64 3.40
N HIS A 101 9.70 -10.28 4.48
CA HIS A 101 10.15 -11.59 4.93
C HIS A 101 8.97 -12.57 4.81
N PHE A 102 9.12 -13.59 3.97
CA PHE A 102 8.14 -14.66 3.82
C PHE A 102 8.69 -15.91 4.51
N VAL A 103 8.17 -16.21 5.70
CA VAL A 103 8.71 -17.23 6.63
C VAL A 103 7.66 -18.24 7.10
#